data_AF-A0A1B9P299-F1
#
_entry.id   AF-A0A1B9P299-F1
#
_cell.length_a   1.000
_cell.length_b   1.000
_cell.length_c   1.000
_cell.angle_alpha   90.00
_cell.angle_beta   90.00
_cell.angle_gamma   90.00
#
_symmetry.space_group_name_H-M   'P 1'
#
loop_
_entity.id
_entity.type
_entity.pdbx_description
1 polymer ?
#
loop_
_entity_poly.entity_id
_entity_poly.type
_entity_poly.pdbx_seq_one_letter_code
_entity_poly.pdbx_strand_id
1 'polypeptide(L)'
;MASSPETVEITYRCGQSKIMKEDTNDGREKHSIELIFAITVNTSNEDFDLEALDASSRIEREFQNSYFGLGESVELPDYIVNEPQIIDDEHGYLIRAVTVRQSVSIGEVDDSWLE
;
A
#
# COMPACT_ATOMS: atom_id res chain seq x y z
N MET A 1 -8.55 -20.90 17.80
CA MET A 1 -8.13 -21.45 16.49
C MET A 1 -8.50 -20.39 15.48
N ALA A 2 -7.51 -19.75 14.84
CA ALA A 2 -7.78 -18.84 13.74
C ALA A 2 -8.22 -19.67 12.54
N SER A 3 -9.37 -19.35 11.96
CA SER A 3 -9.85 -20.01 10.75
C SER A 3 -8.89 -19.70 9.60
N SER A 4 -8.36 -20.73 8.94
CA SER A 4 -7.66 -20.55 7.67
C SER A 4 -8.59 -19.86 6.68
N PRO A 5 -8.14 -18.83 5.95
CA PRO A 5 -9.01 -18.11 5.04
C PRO A 5 -9.47 -19.05 3.91
N GLU A 6 -10.77 -19.07 3.61
CA GLU A 6 -11.33 -19.84 2.48
C GLU A 6 -11.03 -19.17 1.12
N THR A 7 -10.55 -17.91 1.14
CA THR A 7 -10.37 -17.01 -0.01
C THR A 7 -9.14 -16.11 0.18
N VAL A 8 -8.66 -15.42 -0.87
CA VAL A 8 -7.62 -14.38 -0.75
C VAL A 8 -8.04 -13.29 0.25
N GLU A 9 -7.27 -13.12 1.32
CA GLU A 9 -7.47 -12.06 2.31
C GLU A 9 -6.42 -10.97 2.11
N ILE A 10 -6.86 -9.71 2.03
CA ILE A 10 -5.97 -8.55 1.90
C ILE A 10 -6.14 -7.68 3.14
N THR A 11 -5.06 -7.52 3.91
CA THR A 11 -4.99 -6.58 5.02
C THR A 11 -3.95 -5.50 4.72
N TYR A 12 -4.06 -4.35 5.37
CA TYR A 12 -3.07 -3.28 5.20
C TYR A 12 -2.72 -2.63 6.53
N ARG A 13 -1.51 -2.08 6.60
CA ARG A 13 -1.05 -1.28 7.73
C ARG A 13 -0.20 -0.10 7.25
N CYS A 14 -0.17 0.96 8.03
CA CYS A 14 0.80 2.02 7.86
C CYS A 14 2.15 1.58 8.45
N GLY A 15 3.20 1.68 7.65
CA GLY A 15 4.59 1.52 8.05
C GLY A 15 5.17 2.83 8.58
N GLN A 16 6.38 3.16 8.13
CA GLN A 16 7.03 4.42 8.50
C GLN A 16 6.35 5.64 7.85
N SER A 17 6.36 6.76 8.57
CA SER A 17 5.99 8.08 8.06
C SER A 17 7.11 9.07 8.36
N LYS A 18 7.47 9.90 7.38
CA LYS A 18 8.55 10.89 7.50
C LYS A 18 8.10 12.22 6.91
N ILE A 19 8.24 13.28 7.69
CA ILE A 19 8.07 14.66 7.21
C ILE A 19 9.19 14.97 6.21
N MET A 20 8.80 15.39 5.01
CA MET A 20 9.72 15.86 3.98
C MET A 20 9.99 17.35 4.22
N LYS A 21 11.25 17.76 4.12
CA LYS A 21 11.63 19.19 4.25
C LYS A 21 11.36 19.96 2.96
N GLU A 22 10.15 19.80 2.44
CA GLU A 22 9.61 20.49 1.28
C GLU A 22 8.24 21.00 1.71
N ASP A 23 8.14 22.31 1.93
CA ASP A 23 6.83 22.94 2.06
C ASP A 23 6.20 22.96 0.67
N THR A 24 4.97 22.47 0.53
CA THR A 24 4.24 22.67 -0.71
C THR A 24 3.91 24.15 -0.86
N ASN A 25 3.83 24.65 -2.10
CA ASN A 25 3.58 26.07 -2.39
C ASN A 25 2.24 26.59 -1.83
N ASP A 26 1.40 25.70 -1.30
CA ASP A 26 0.08 25.96 -0.72
C ASP A 26 0.06 25.84 0.82
N GLY A 27 1.22 25.80 1.47
CA GLY A 27 1.36 25.79 2.93
C GLY A 27 1.14 24.44 3.62
N ARG A 28 0.86 23.37 2.87
CA ARG A 28 0.70 22.02 3.43
C ARG A 28 2.04 21.37 3.74
N GLU A 29 2.04 20.52 4.78
CA GLU A 29 3.21 19.71 5.11
C GLU A 29 3.24 18.47 4.22
N LYS A 30 4.40 18.18 3.62
CA LYS A 30 4.57 16.99 2.79
C LYS A 30 5.11 15.82 3.62
N HIS A 31 4.43 14.69 3.58
CA HIS A 31 4.80 13.47 4.28
C HIS A 31 5.08 12.34 3.28
N SER A 32 6.19 11.63 3.47
CA SER A 32 6.40 10.33 2.84
C SER A 32 5.82 9.26 3.76
N ILE A 33 4.78 8.57 3.30
CA ILE A 33 4.11 7.49 4.04
C ILE A 33 4.40 6.14 3.39
N GLU A 34 4.57 5.13 4.21
CA GLU A 34 4.69 3.74 3.79
C GLU A 34 3.41 2.99 4.11
N LEU A 35 2.85 2.31 3.10
CA LEU A 35 1.69 1.43 3.20
C LEU A 35 2.16 0.02 2.91
N ILE A 36 1.82 -0.92 3.79
CA ILE A 36 2.20 -2.32 3.64
C ILE A 36 0.92 -3.14 3.55
N PHE A 37 0.69 -3.73 2.38
CA PHE A 37 -0.40 -4.65 2.13
C PHE A 37 0.09 -6.07 2.32
N ALA A 38 -0.62 -6.87 3.12
CA ALA A 38 -0.36 -8.29 3.30
C ALA A 38 -1.51 -9.09 2.66
N ILE A 39 -1.15 -9.96 1.74
CA ILE A 39 -2.04 -10.83 0.99
C ILE A 39 -1.84 -12.23 1.51
N THR A 40 -2.84 -12.75 2.20
CA THR A 40 -2.82 -14.08 2.79
C THR A 40 -3.70 -15.00 1.96
N VAL A 41 -3.13 -16.11 1.52
CA VAL A 41 -3.84 -17.17 0.78
C VAL A 41 -3.62 -18.51 1.46
N ASN A 42 -4.62 -19.39 1.37
CA ASN A 42 -4.53 -20.74 1.90
C ASN A 42 -3.81 -21.65 0.89
N THR A 43 -2.77 -22.36 1.33
CA THR A 43 -1.99 -23.24 0.44
C THR A 43 -2.74 -24.51 0.04
N SER A 44 -3.91 -24.76 0.63
CA SER A 44 -4.80 -25.86 0.24
C SER A 44 -5.59 -25.57 -1.04
N ASN A 45 -5.64 -24.31 -1.51
CA ASN A 45 -6.23 -23.98 -2.81
C ASN A 45 -5.30 -24.39 -3.95
N GLU A 46 -5.89 -24.91 -5.03
CA GLU A 46 -5.19 -25.03 -6.30
C GLU A 46 -4.81 -23.63 -6.80
N ASP A 47 -3.60 -23.47 -7.36
CA ASP A 47 -3.10 -22.19 -7.87
C ASP A 47 -3.00 -21.04 -6.83
N PHE A 48 -2.87 -21.35 -5.53
CA PHE A 48 -2.78 -20.34 -4.46
C PHE A 48 -1.70 -19.27 -4.70
N ASP A 49 -0.58 -19.66 -5.31
CA ASP A 49 0.55 -18.79 -5.62
C ASP A 49 0.20 -17.82 -6.75
N LEU A 50 -0.55 -18.27 -7.76
CA LEU A 50 -1.07 -17.44 -8.84
C LEU A 50 -2.14 -16.47 -8.32
N GLU A 51 -3.01 -16.91 -7.41
CA GLU A 51 -4.00 -16.01 -6.76
C GLU A 51 -3.30 -14.90 -5.96
N ALA A 52 -2.28 -15.24 -5.18
CA ALA A 52 -1.49 -14.25 -4.45
C ALA A 52 -0.73 -13.30 -5.39
N LEU A 53 -0.19 -13.83 -6.50
CA LEU A 53 0.50 -13.04 -7.53
C LEU A 53 -0.46 -12.07 -8.23
N ASP A 54 -1.64 -12.53 -8.66
CA ASP A 54 -2.65 -11.67 -9.28
C ASP A 54 -3.12 -10.56 -8.32
N ALA A 55 -3.47 -10.91 -7.08
CA ALA A 55 -3.89 -9.94 -6.07
C ALA A 55 -2.80 -8.88 -5.82
N SER A 56 -1.54 -9.30 -5.66
CA SER A 56 -0.42 -8.37 -5.46
C SER A 56 -0.20 -7.45 -6.68
N SER A 57 -0.28 -8.00 -7.89
CA SER A 57 -0.09 -7.24 -9.13
C SER A 57 -1.20 -6.20 -9.35
N ARG A 58 -2.43 -6.51 -8.93
CA ARG A 58 -3.54 -5.55 -8.96
C ARG A 58 -3.28 -4.38 -8.03
N ILE A 59 -2.80 -4.62 -6.81
CA ILE A 59 -2.45 -3.53 -5.87
C ILE A 59 -1.40 -2.62 -6.50
N GLU A 60 -0.30 -3.18 -7.02
CA GLU A 60 0.73 -2.37 -7.70
C GLU A 60 0.14 -1.52 -8.82
N ARG A 61 -0.69 -2.14 -9.69
CA ARG A 61 -1.29 -1.47 -10.82
C ARG A 61 -2.21 -0.33 -10.40
N GLU A 62 -3.04 -0.52 -9.37
CA GLU A 62 -3.90 0.55 -8.86
C GLU A 62 -3.08 1.74 -8.37
N PHE A 63 -2.02 1.48 -7.60
CA PHE A 63 -1.14 2.52 -7.08
C PHE A 63 -0.31 3.24 -8.16
N GLN A 64 0.01 2.57 -9.27
CA GLN A 64 0.69 3.19 -10.41
C GLN A 64 -0.23 4.06 -11.28
N ASN A 65 -1.54 3.79 -11.29
CA ASN A 65 -2.47 4.37 -12.26
C ASN A 65 -3.54 5.27 -11.63
N SER A 66 -3.66 5.31 -10.30
CA SER A 66 -4.74 6.00 -9.61
C SER A 66 -4.23 6.86 -8.46
N TYR A 67 -4.88 8.02 -8.30
CA TYR A 67 -4.73 8.89 -7.13
C TYR A 67 -5.86 8.71 -6.11
N PHE A 68 -6.75 7.73 -6.33
CA PHE A 68 -7.89 7.43 -5.45
C PHE A 68 -8.80 8.64 -5.14
N GLY A 69 -8.94 9.56 -6.10
CA GLY A 69 -9.73 10.78 -5.94
C GLY A 69 -9.04 11.90 -5.15
N LEU A 70 -7.75 11.73 -4.79
CA LEU A 70 -6.97 12.66 -3.97
C LEU A 70 -5.82 13.31 -4.73
N GLY A 71 -5.96 13.51 -6.05
CA GLY A 71 -4.87 13.97 -6.92
C GLY A 71 -4.25 15.33 -6.56
N GLU A 72 -4.94 16.15 -5.76
CA GLU A 72 -4.39 17.41 -5.23
C GLU A 72 -3.52 17.20 -3.98
N SER A 73 -3.66 16.07 -3.30
CA SER A 73 -3.03 15.79 -2.00
C SER A 73 -2.07 14.60 -2.02
N VAL A 74 -2.07 13.79 -3.08
CA VAL A 74 -1.20 12.61 -3.18
C VAL A 74 -0.45 12.63 -4.50
N GLU A 75 0.85 12.35 -4.45
CA GLU A 75 1.68 12.13 -5.65
C GLU A 75 1.69 10.64 -6.02
N LEU A 76 2.11 10.28 -7.22
CA LEU A 76 2.30 8.85 -7.52
C LEU A 76 3.38 8.26 -6.60
N PRO A 77 3.29 6.96 -6.25
CA PRO A 77 4.28 6.29 -5.44
C PRO A 77 5.70 6.41 -6.03
N ASP A 78 6.67 6.75 -5.19
CA ASP A 78 8.08 6.77 -5.56
C ASP A 78 8.75 5.40 -5.41
N TYR A 79 8.09 4.48 -4.70
CA TYR A 79 8.57 3.14 -4.43
C TYR A 79 7.40 2.17 -4.28
N ILE A 80 7.49 1.05 -5.00
CA ILE A 80 6.59 -0.09 -4.87
C ILE A 80 7.47 -1.34 -4.89
N VAL A 81 7.36 -2.18 -3.87
CA VAL A 81 8.04 -3.47 -3.79
C VAL A 81 7.04 -4.57 -3.45
N ASN A 82 6.99 -5.57 -4.33
CA ASN A 82 6.17 -6.76 -4.17
C ASN A 82 7.08 -7.97 -4.02
N GLU A 83 7.24 -8.40 -2.77
CA GLU A 83 8.07 -9.56 -2.44
C GLU A 83 7.23 -10.62 -1.72
N PRO A 84 7.40 -11.91 -2.07
CA PRO A 84 6.89 -12.98 -1.22
C PRO A 84 7.59 -12.89 0.14
N GLN A 85 6.82 -12.85 1.22
CA GLN A 85 7.38 -12.63 2.55
C GLN A 85 7.51 -13.94 3.32
N ILE A 86 6.47 -14.77 3.35
CA ILE A 86 6.43 -15.97 4.21
C ILE A 86 5.61 -17.06 3.54
N ILE A 87 6.11 -18.29 3.56
CA ILE A 87 5.32 -19.50 3.35
C ILE A 87 5.35 -20.25 4.68
N ASP A 88 4.18 -20.46 5.28
CA ASP A 88 4.02 -21.21 6.52
C ASP A 88 3.31 -22.53 6.21
N ASP A 89 4.12 -23.55 5.94
CA ASP A 89 3.65 -24.90 5.63
C ASP A 89 2.98 -25.57 6.85
N GLU A 90 3.30 -25.15 8.08
CA GLU A 90 2.75 -25.72 9.31
C GLU A 90 1.29 -25.29 9.52
N HIS A 91 0.97 -24.04 9.16
CA HIS A 91 -0.36 -23.47 9.30
C HIS A 91 -1.14 -23.38 7.97
N GLY A 92 -0.50 -23.72 6.85
CA GLY A 92 -1.14 -23.85 5.54
C GLY A 92 -1.46 -22.51 4.87
N TYR A 93 -0.59 -21.51 4.99
CA TYR A 93 -0.79 -20.21 4.35
C TYR A 93 0.47 -19.65 3.68
N LEU A 94 0.25 -18.88 2.62
CA LEU A 94 1.26 -18.07 1.95
C LEU A 94 0.92 -16.58 2.16
N ILE A 95 1.93 -15.80 2.55
CA ILE A 95 1.83 -14.35 2.70
C ILE A 95 2.74 -13.68 1.69
N ARG A 96 2.13 -12.85 0.85
CA ARG A 96 2.82 -11.93 -0.05
C ARG A 96 2.60 -10.50 0.40
N ALA A 97 3.65 -9.67 0.41
CA ALA A 97 3.49 -8.28 0.78
C ALA A 97 3.80 -7.32 -0.36
N VAL A 98 2.99 -6.29 -0.48
CA VAL A 98 3.22 -5.15 -1.34
C VAL A 98 3.46 -3.93 -0.46
N THR A 99 4.67 -3.40 -0.49
CA THR A 99 5.03 -2.16 0.20
C THR A 99 5.00 -1.02 -0.79
N VAL A 100 4.23 0.01 -0.50
CA VAL A 100 4.09 1.22 -1.30
C VAL A 100 4.57 2.39 -0.46
N ARG A 101 5.42 3.24 -1.02
CA ARG A 101 5.75 4.54 -0.44
C ARG A 101 5.22 5.64 -1.33
N GLN A 102 4.56 6.60 -0.72
CA GLN A 102 3.88 7.69 -1.43
C GLN A 102 4.03 8.99 -0.67
N SER A 103 4.16 10.09 -1.40
CA SER A 103 4.12 11.43 -0.82
C SER A 103 2.67 11.91 -0.71
N VAL A 104 2.31 12.44 0.47
CA VAL A 104 1.00 12.98 0.78
C VAL A 104 1.16 14.37 1.40
N SER A 105 0.45 15.35 0.87
CA SER A 105 0.34 16.70 1.41
C SER A 105 -0.81 16.77 2.41
N ILE A 106 -0.51 17.15 3.65
CA ILE A 106 -1.45 17.18 4.77
C ILE A 106 -1.52 18.61 5.31
N GLY A 107 -2.74 19.06 5.61
CA GLY A 107 -3.01 20.39 6.17
C GLY A 107 -4.06 21.15 5.37
N GLU A 108 -4.43 22.32 5.88
CA GLU A 108 -5.26 23.27 5.16
C GLU A 108 -4.41 24.00 4.12
N VAL A 109 -5.02 24.37 3.00
CA VAL A 109 -4.39 25.22 2.00
C VAL A 109 -4.35 26.64 2.53
N ASP A 110 -3.17 27.25 2.55
CA ASP A 110 -2.99 28.64 2.90
C ASP A 110 -3.28 29.55 1.69
N ASP A 111 -4.55 30.00 1.60
CA ASP A 111 -5.01 30.91 0.55
C ASP A 111 -4.44 32.35 0.68
N SER A 112 -3.68 32.65 1.75
CA SER A 112 -3.17 34.01 1.98
C SER A 112 -2.14 34.50 0.94
N TRP A 113 -1.66 33.61 0.07
CA TRP A 113 -0.72 33.92 -1.02
C TRP A 113 -1.40 34.40 -2.32
N LEU A 114 -2.74 34.40 -2.39
CA LEU A 114 -3.51 34.85 -3.55
C LEU A 114 -3.96 36.33 -3.47
N GLU A 115 -3.62 37.06 -2.39
CA GLU A 115 -3.87 38.51 -2.23
C GLU A 115 -2.72 39.40 -2.69
#